data_AF-F3KFY5-F1
#
_entry.id   AF-F3KFY5-F1
#
_cell.length_a   1.000
_cell.length_b   1.000
_cell.length_c   1.000
_cell.angle_alpha   90.00
_cell.angle_beta   90.00
_cell.angle_gamma   90.00
#
_symmetry.space_group_name_H-M   'P 1'
#
loop_
_entity.id
_entity.type
_entity.pdbx_description
1 polymer ?
#
loop_
_entity_poly.entity_id
_entity_poly.type
_entity_poly.pdbx_seq_one_letter_code
_entity_poly.pdbx_strand_id
1 'polypeptide(L)' 'MIDVISAGGKVDAPTPQRVFWCLFEGLVAVALILGGGLVALQAMAVSTGLPFAAVLLVASFSIIKGLRSEPR' A
#
# COMPACT_ATOMS: atom_id res chain seq x y z
N MET A 1 2.22 6.03 -10.48
CA MET A 1 1.04 6.74 -9.92
C MET A 1 1.32 7.46 -8.61
N ILE A 2 2.47 7.23 -7.96
CA ILE A 2 2.76 7.76 -6.63
C ILE A 2 3.23 9.23 -6.63
N ASP A 3 3.88 9.68 -7.70
CA ASP A 3 4.27 11.08 -7.91
C ASP A 3 3.05 12.02 -7.98
N VAL A 4 1.94 11.54 -8.52
CA VAL A 4 0.71 12.31 -8.74
C VAL A 4 -0.09 12.50 -7.44
N ILE A 5 -0.03 11.54 -6.52
CA ILE A 5 -0.74 11.58 -5.23
C ILE A 5 0.00 12.48 -4.22
N SER A 6 1.33 12.47 -4.23
CA SER A 6 2.13 13.31 -3.32
C SER A 6 2.28 14.77 -3.75
N ALA A 7 2.00 15.10 -5.02
CA ALA A 7 2.12 16.46 -5.56
C ALA A 7 0.87 17.34 -5.33
N GLY A 8 -0.14 16.86 -4.59
CA GLY A 8 -1.33 17.65 -4.26
C GLY A 8 -2.14 18.13 -5.47
N GLY A 9 -2.08 17.42 -6.60
CA GLY A 9 -2.80 17.77 -7.83
C GLY A 9 -2.08 18.73 -8.79
N LYS A 10 -0.81 19.09 -8.55
CA LYS A 10 0.00 19.84 -9.52
C LYS A 10 0.81 18.88 -10.39
N VAL A 11 0.66 19.01 -11.71
CA VAL A 11 1.16 18.09 -12.75
C VAL A 11 2.69 18.10 -12.90
N ASP A 12 3.39 19.08 -12.31
CA ASP A 12 4.85 19.16 -12.31
C ASP A 12 5.45 18.52 -11.05
N ALA A 13 5.50 17.18 -11.02
CA ALA A 13 6.23 16.47 -9.98
C ALA A 13 7.75 16.76 -10.12
N PRO A 14 8.40 17.37 -9.10
CA PRO A 14 9.78 17.84 -9.22
C PRO A 14 10.73 16.66 -9.49
N THR A 15 11.70 16.88 -10.38
CA THR A 15 12.67 15.87 -10.86
C THR A 15 13.35 15.00 -9.79
N PRO A 16 13.63 15.46 -8.55
CA PRO A 16 14.19 14.61 -7.50
C PRO A 16 13.24 13.50 -7.04
N GLN A 17 11.92 13.73 -7.07
CA GLN A 17 10.92 12.78 -6.59
C GLN A 17 10.76 11.59 -7.53
N ARG A 18 10.82 11.85 -8.85
CA ARG A 18 10.84 10.78 -9.87
C ARG A 18 12.09 9.91 -9.75
N VAL A 19 13.26 10.52 -9.52
CA VAL A 19 14.52 9.79 -9.36
C VAL A 19 14.51 8.95 -8.07
N PHE A 20 13.97 9.48 -6.97
CA PHE A 20 13.76 8.73 -5.75
C PHE A 20 12.89 7.48 -5.98
N TRP A 21 11.76 7.64 -6.67
CA TRP A 21 10.88 6.51 -6.98
C TRP A 21 11.50 5.49 -7.94
N CYS A 22 12.22 5.94 -8.98
CA CYS A 22 12.94 5.02 -9.87
C CYS A 22 14.03 4.21 -9.15
N LEU A 23 14.80 4.85 -8.25
CA LEU A 23 15.82 4.16 -7.45
C LEU A 23 15.18 3.17 -6.48
N PHE A 24 14.09 3.56 -5.83
CA PHE A 24 13.38 2.71 -4.89
C PHE A 24 12.76 1.48 -5.58
N GLU A 25 12.12 1.69 -6.73
CA GLU A 25 11.54 0.61 -7.54
C GLU A 25 12.63 -0.32 -8.12
N GLY A 26 13.75 0.24 -8.57
CA GLY A 26 14.92 -0.54 -8.99
C GLY A 26 15.53 -1.36 -7.84
N LEU A 27 15.61 -0.80 -6.63
CA LEU A 27 16.12 -1.49 -5.46
C LEU A 27 15.18 -2.62 -5.00
N VAL A 28 13.87 -2.39 -5.07
CA VAL A 28 12.86 -3.43 -4.83
C VAL A 28 12.97 -4.54 -5.88
N ALA A 29 13.17 -4.21 -7.16
CA ALA A 29 13.36 -5.21 -8.21
C ALA A 29 14.62 -6.07 -7.97
N VAL A 30 15.74 -5.44 -7.59
CA VAL A 30 16.98 -6.14 -7.23
C VAL A 30 16.79 -7.01 -5.98
N ALA A 31 16.12 -6.49 -4.95
CA ALA A 31 15.81 -7.24 -3.73
C ALA A 31 14.90 -8.44 -4.02
N LEU A 32 13.95 -8.31 -4.94
CA LEU A 32 13.09 -9.40 -5.40
C LEU A 32 13.89 -10.49 -6.13
N ILE A 33 14.80 -10.12 -7.02
CA ILE A 33 15.66 -11.08 -7.74
C ILE A 33 16.57 -11.83 -6.75
N LEU A 34 17.17 -11.14 -5.79
CA LEU A 34 18.08 -11.75 -4.80
C LEU A 34 17.36 -12.56 -3.72
N GLY A 35 16.15 -12.17 -3.31
CA GLY A 35 15.35 -12.81 -2.26
C GLY A 35 14.55 -14.04 -2.69
N GLY A 36 14.76 -14.56 -3.90
CA GLY A 36 14.03 -15.74 -4.40
C GLY A 36 12.67 -15.43 -5.04
N GLY A 37 12.46 -14.19 -5.51
CA GLY A 37 11.36 -13.73 -6.37
C GLY A 37 9.97 -13.87 -5.75
N LEU A 38 9.46 -15.10 -5.76
CA LEU A 38 8.14 -15.47 -5.25
C LEU A 38 8.02 -15.29 -3.73
N VAL A 39 9.05 -15.70 -2.98
CA VAL A 39 9.03 -15.63 -1.50
C VAL A 39 9.11 -14.18 -1.01
N ALA A 40 9.95 -13.36 -1.63
CA ALA A 40 10.07 -11.94 -1.29
C ALA A 40 8.79 -11.15 -1.66
N LEU A 41 8.22 -11.41 -2.85
CA LEU A 41 6.91 -10.85 -3.23
C LEU A 41 5.81 -11.27 -2.24
N GLN A 42 5.78 -12.54 -1.85
CA GLN A 42 4.78 -13.05 -0.92
C GLN A 42 4.95 -12.44 0.47
N ALA A 43 6.17 -12.28 0.98
CA ALA A 43 6.43 -11.63 2.26
C ALA A 43 6.02 -10.14 2.27
N MET A 44 6.29 -9.42 1.18
CA MET A 44 5.86 -8.02 1.00
C MET A 44 4.33 -7.91 0.90
N ALA A 45 3.68 -8.78 0.12
CA ALA A 45 2.23 -8.81 0.00
C ALA A 45 1.54 -9.19 1.33
N VAL A 46 2.10 -10.14 2.08
CA VAL A 46 1.56 -10.56 3.39
C VAL A 46 1.77 -9.48 4.45
N SER A 47 2.95 -8.84 4.51
CA SER A 47 3.24 -7.77 5.49
C SER A 47 2.40 -6.51 5.27
N THR A 48 2.05 -6.18 4.02
CA THR A 48 1.15 -5.05 3.71
C THR A 48 -0.33 -5.44 3.75
N GLY A 49 -0.67 -6.67 3.37
CA GLY A 49 -2.04 -7.19 3.35
C GLY A 49 -2.59 -7.47 4.75
N LEU A 50 -1.79 -7.96 5.69
CA LEU A 50 -2.20 -8.26 7.07
C LEU A 50 -2.77 -7.05 7.82
N PRO A 51 -2.07 -5.90 7.92
CA PRO A 51 -2.59 -4.74 8.63
C PRO A 51 -3.85 -4.17 7.95
N PHE A 52 -3.90 -4.19 6.61
CA PHE A 52 -5.09 -3.75 5.87
C PHE A 52 -6.29 -4.68 6.08
N ALA A 53 -6.07 -5.99 6.08
CA ALA A 53 -7.10 -6.98 6.40
C ALA A 53 -7.63 -6.81 7.82
N ALA A 54 -6.77 -6.52 8.80
CA ALA A 54 -7.20 -6.21 10.16
C ALA A 54 -8.11 -4.97 10.21
N VAL A 55 -7.77 -3.90 9.48
CA VAL A 55 -8.61 -2.71 9.37
C VAL A 55 -9.96 -3.04 8.73
N LEU A 56 -9.98 -3.83 7.65
CA LEU A 56 -11.22 -4.25 6.98
C LEU A 56 -12.12 -5.09 7.89
N LEU A 57 -11.54 -5.96 8.72
CA LEU A 57 -12.29 -6.74 9.71
C LEU A 57 -12.89 -5.83 10.79
N VAL A 58 -12.14 -4.86 11.30
CA VAL A 58 -12.65 -3.87 12.26
C VAL A 58 -13.77 -3.04 11.62
N ALA A 59 -13.59 -2.56 10.39
CA ALA A 59 -14.62 -1.81 9.67
C ALA A 59 -15.89 -2.63 9.47
N SER A 60 -15.76 -3.91 9.06
CA SER A 60 -16.90 -4.82 8.92
C SER A 60 -17.62 -5.04 10.25
N PHE A 61 -16.87 -5.18 11.35
CA PHE A 61 -17.44 -5.32 12.68
C PHE A 61 -18.15 -4.04 13.15
N SER A 62 -17.57 -2.86 12.89
CA SER A 62 -18.18 -1.56 13.18
C SER A 62 -19.47 -1.35 12.38
N ILE A 63 -19.52 -1.78 11.11
CA ILE A 63 -20.74 -1.72 10.30
C ILE A 63 -21.83 -2.62 10.89
N ILE A 64 -21.52 -3.87 11.25
CA ILE A 64 -22.48 -4.79 11.85
C ILE A 64 -22.99 -4.25 13.20
N LYS A 65 -22.09 -3.71 14.02
CA LYS A 65 -22.43 -3.10 15.31
C LYS A 65 -23.29 -1.86 15.12
N GLY A 66 -22.96 -1.01 14.15
CA GLY A 66 -23.74 0.18 13.77
C GLY A 66 -25.15 -0.19 13.31
N LEU A 67 -25.27 -1.16 12.39
CA LEU A 67 -26.57 -1.67 11.93
C LEU A 67 -27.40 -2.27 13.07
N ARG A 68 -26.76 -2.92 14.05
CA ARG A 68 -27.44 -3.47 15.23
C ARG A 68 -27.82 -2.43 16.27
N SER A 69 -27.14 -1.28 16.29
CA SER A 69 -27.48 -0.16 17.18
C SER A 69 -28.55 0.77 16.61
N GLU A 70 -28.93 0.58 15.34
CA GLU A 70 -30.09 1.26 14.75
C GLU A 70 -31.36 0.79 15.48
N PRO A 71 -32.08 1.70 16.17
CA PRO A 71 -33.43 1.41 16.65
C PRO A 71 -34.33 1.25 15.43
N ARG A 72 -35.13 0.18 15.39
CA ARG A 72 -36.18 0.02 14.38
C ARG A 72 -37.20 1.14 14.43
#